data_AF-W9T4M3-F1
#
_entry.id   AF-W9T4M3-F1
#
_cell.length_a   1.000
_cell.length_b   1.000
_cell.length_c   1.000
_cell.angle_alpha   90.00
_cell.angle_beta   90.00
_cell.angle_gamma   90.00
#
_symmetry.space_group_name_H-M   'P 1'
#
loop_
_entity.id
_entity.type
_entity.pdbx_description
1 polymer ?
#
loop_
_entity_poly.entity_id
_entity_poly.type
_entity_poly.pdbx_seq_one_letter_code
_entity_poly.pdbx_strand_id
1 'polypeptide(L)' 'MLPTHLSTSTLAAGDIWGSLIALVGFYSLLLVVEMFLMIRFARLGPSSLHTGRYHFEQGAVAVADAPSQA' A
#
# COMPACT_ATOMS: atom_id res chain seq x y z
N MET A 1 -14.11 -31.12 25.06
CA MET A 1 -14.33 -30.04 24.07
C MET A 1 -15.76 -29.57 24.19
N LEU A 2 -15.98 -28.25 24.32
CA LEU A 2 -17.34 -27.67 24.30
C LEU A 2 -17.87 -27.59 22.85
N PRO A 3 -19.17 -27.78 22.62
CA PRO A 3 -19.76 -27.62 21.29
C PRO A 3 -19.68 -26.16 20.82
N THR A 4 -19.13 -25.92 19.62
CA THR A 4 -18.90 -24.58 19.06
C THR A 4 -20.19 -23.75 18.94
N HIS A 5 -21.30 -24.39 18.60
CA HIS A 5 -22.60 -23.75 18.51
C HIS A 5 -23.15 -23.26 19.86
N LEU A 6 -22.69 -23.81 20.99
CA LEU A 6 -23.09 -23.35 22.33
C LEU A 6 -22.14 -22.29 22.89
N SER A 7 -21.01 -22.02 22.23
CA SER A 7 -20.00 -21.04 22.67
C SER A 7 -20.12 -19.68 21.96
N THR A 8 -21.06 -19.52 21.03
CA THR A 8 -21.30 -18.24 20.34
C THR A 8 -22.18 -17.30 21.17
N SER A 9 -21.96 -16.00 21.04
CA SER A 9 -22.83 -14.97 21.64
C SER A 9 -24.18 -14.86 20.90
N THR A 10 -25.26 -14.55 21.62
CA THR A 10 -26.60 -14.31 21.05
C THR A 10 -26.68 -12.91 20.45
N LEU A 11 -26.37 -12.77 19.16
CA LEU A 11 -26.50 -11.53 18.39
C LEU A 11 -27.52 -11.68 17.26
N ALA A 12 -28.11 -10.56 16.81
CA ALA A 12 -28.94 -10.57 15.62
C ALA A 12 -28.08 -10.77 14.36
N ALA A 13 -28.64 -11.41 13.34
CA ALA A 13 -27.92 -11.67 12.08
C ALA A 13 -27.44 -10.37 11.41
N GLY A 14 -28.20 -9.27 11.56
CA GLY A 14 -27.82 -7.96 11.02
C GLY A 14 -26.52 -7.41 11.61
N ASP A 15 -26.29 -7.60 12.91
CA ASP A 15 -25.07 -7.13 13.59
C ASP A 15 -23.83 -7.90 13.12
N ILE A 16 -24.00 -9.20 12.84
CA ILE A 16 -22.95 -10.06 12.29
C ILE A 16 -22.59 -9.62 10.87
N TRP A 17 -23.59 -9.46 10.00
CA TRP A 17 -23.35 -9.02 8.62
C TRP A 17 -22.75 -7.61 8.55
N GLY A 18 -23.25 -6.68 9.37
CA GLY A 18 -22.74 -5.32 9.42
C GLY A 18 -21.27 -5.27 9.84
N SER A 19 -20.92 -5.94 10.94
CA SER A 19 -19.53 -6.00 11.42
C SER A 19 -18.60 -6.74 10.45
N LEU A 20 -19.06 -7.86 9.86
CA LEU A 20 -18.26 -8.63 8.90
C LEU A 20 -17.98 -7.84 7.62
N ILE A 21 -18.99 -7.17 7.05
CA ILE A 21 -18.82 -6.33 5.86
C ILE A 21 -17.89 -5.17 6.14
N ALA A 22 -18.04 -4.49 7.29
CA ALA A 22 -17.16 -3.40 7.68
C ALA A 22 -15.70 -3.87 7.81
N LEU A 23 -15.47 -5.01 8.47
CA LEU A 23 -14.15 -5.61 8.65
C LEU A 23 -13.53 -5.98 7.31
N VAL A 24 -14.24 -6.78 6.50
CA VAL A 24 -13.76 -7.26 5.20
C VAL A 24 -13.54 -6.10 4.24
N GLY A 25 -14.47 -5.15 4.18
CA GLY A 25 -14.36 -3.96 3.33
C GLY A 25 -13.17 -3.09 3.71
N PHE A 26 -12.97 -2.83 5.00
CA PHE A 26 -11.83 -2.04 5.48
C PHE A 26 -10.49 -2.72 5.16
N TYR A 27 -10.34 -4.01 5.47
CA TYR A 27 -9.10 -4.74 5.16
C TYR A 27 -8.86 -4.90 3.66
N SER A 28 -9.92 -5.07 2.86
CA SER A 28 -9.79 -5.13 1.40
C SER A 28 -9.33 -3.79 0.82
N LEU A 29 -9.84 -2.67 1.35
CA LEU A 29 -9.39 -1.34 0.95
C LEU A 29 -7.91 -1.14 1.26
N LEU A 30 -7.47 -1.49 2.48
CA LEU A 30 -6.06 -1.41 2.86
C LEU A 30 -5.18 -2.29 1.96
N LEU A 31 -5.63 -3.50 1.65
CA LEU A 31 -4.92 -4.41 0.75
C LEU A 31 -4.76 -3.81 -0.65
N VAL A 32 -5.81 -3.21 -1.21
CA VAL A 32 -5.74 -2.54 -2.53
C VAL A 32 -4.74 -1.38 -2.49
N VAL A 33 -4.77 -0.57 -1.44
CA VAL A 33 -3.84 0.55 -1.26
C VAL A 33 -2.41 0.04 -1.15
N GLU A 34 -2.14 -0.92 -0.27
CA GLU A 34 -0.80 -1.51 -0.10
C GLU A 34 -0.28 -2.08 -1.42
N MET A 35 -1.08 -2.89 -2.11
CA MET A 35 -0.69 -3.50 -3.38
C MET A 35 -0.40 -2.44 -4.45
N PHE A 36 -1.18 -1.36 -4.48
CA PHE A 36 -0.91 -0.22 -5.35
C PHE A 36 0.44 0.45 -5.02
N LEU A 37 0.73 0.71 -3.74
CA LEU A 37 2.02 1.27 -3.33
C LEU A 37 3.17 0.33 -3.70
N MET A 38 3.05 -0.97 -3.40
CA MET A 38 4.07 -1.97 -3.71
C MET A 38 4.37 -1.99 -5.21
N ILE A 39 3.36 -2.09 -6.06
CA ILE A 39 3.52 -2.08 -7.52
C ILE A 39 4.15 -0.77 -7.98
N ARG A 40 3.69 0.37 -7.45
CA ARG A 40 4.21 1.68 -7.83
C ARG A 40 5.68 1.85 -7.48
N PHE A 41 6.08 1.53 -6.25
CA PHE A 41 7.46 1.69 -5.79
C PHE A 41 8.39 0.63 -6.38
N ALA A 42 7.92 -0.62 -6.56
CA ALA A 42 8.71 -1.64 -7.24
C ALA A 42 9.01 -1.25 -8.70
N ARG A 43 8.07 -0.60 -9.39
CA ARG A 43 8.27 -0.08 -10.76
C ARG A 43 9.19 1.14 -10.82
N LEU A 44 9.14 2.02 -9.81
CA LEU A 44 10.08 3.14 -9.69
C LEU A 44 11.50 2.66 -9.41
N GLY A 45 11.61 1.52 -8.74
CA GLY A 45 12.88 0.94 -8.32
C GLY A 45 13.62 1.87 -7.34
N PRO A 46 14.96 1.82 -7.30
CA PRO A 46 15.73 2.53 -6.28
C PRO A 46 15.72 4.06 -6.44
N SER A 47 15.21 4.59 -7.56
CA SER A 47 14.98 6.02 -7.76
C SER A 47 13.98 6.64 -6.78
N SER A 48 13.25 5.85 -5.98
CA SER A 48 12.42 6.39 -4.88
C SER A 48 13.24 6.92 -3.70
N LEU A 49 14.54 6.63 -3.64
CA LEU A 49 15.43 7.01 -2.53
C LEU A 49 16.10 8.39 -2.72
N HIS A 50 15.95 9.03 -3.89
CA HIS A 50 16.45 10.38 -4.17
C HIS A 50 17.95 10.57 -3.85
N THR A 51 18.80 9.63 -4.31
CA THR A 51 20.25 9.65 -4.00
C THR A 51 21.11 10.30 -5.09
N GLY A 52 20.52 10.63 -6.24
CA GLY A 52 21.18 11.24 -7.40
C GLY A 52 21.94 10.26 -8.31
N ARG A 53 21.86 8.95 -8.05
CA ARG A 53 22.67 7.91 -8.71
C ARG A 53 21.86 7.00 -9.65
N TYR A 54 20.53 7.06 -9.57
CA TYR A 54 19.66 6.13 -10.28
C TYR A 54 19.12 6.67 -11.61
N HIS A 55 18.62 5.77 -12.46
CA HIS A 55 18.25 6.07 -13.85
C HIS A 55 17.27 7.25 -14.00
N PHE A 56 16.27 7.36 -13.11
CA PHE A 56 15.32 8.48 -13.13
C PHE A 56 15.83 9.77 -12.45
N GLU A 57 17.07 9.80 -11.98
CA GLU A 57 17.69 10.95 -11.29
C GLU A 57 18.80 11.62 -12.14
N GLN A 58 19.31 10.95 -13.18
CA GLN A 58 20.46 11.39 -14.00
C GLN A 58 20.19 12.67 -14.81
N GLY A 59 18.93 12.93 -15.18
CA GLY A 59 18.55 14.16 -15.89
C GLY A 59 18.76 15.45 -15.09
N ALA A 60 18.73 15.38 -13.75
CA ALA A 60 18.98 16.54 -12.90
C ALA A 60 20.48 16.84 -12.75
N VAL A 61 21.33 15.79 -12.72
CA VAL A 61 22.79 15.92 -12.62
C VAL A 61 23.38 16.44 -13.93
N ALA A 62 22.89 15.97 -15.08
CA ALA A 62 23.38 16.43 -16.40
C ALA A 62 23.13 17.93 -16.66
N VAL A 63 22.10 18.52 -16.05
CA VAL A 63 21.82 19.97 -16.13
C VAL A 63 22.66 20.77 -15.14
N ALA A 64 23.01 20.20 -13.98
CA ALA A 64 23.86 20.85 -12.98
C ALA A 64 25.34 20.92 -13.40
N ASP A 65 25.82 19.95 -14.19
CA ASP A 65 27.18 19.92 -14.76
C ASP A 65 27.27 20.53 -16.17
N ALA A 66 26.18 21.14 -16.68
CA ALA A 66 26.24 21.89 -17.92
C ALA A 66 27.19 23.09 -17.71
N PRO A 67 28.33 23.17 -18.42
CA PRO A 67 29.24 24.28 -18.25
C PRO A 67 28.49 25.55 -18.62
N SER A 68 28.47 26.49 -17.67
CA SER A 68 28.17 27.90 -17.88
C SER A 68 29.11 28.46 -18.97
N GLN A 69 28.82 28.17 -20.23
CA GLN A 69 29.48 28.79 -21.36
C GLN A 69 28.84 30.16 -21.60
N ALA A 70 29.60 31.17 -21.18
CA ALA A 70 29.74 32.54 -21.70
C ALA A 70 28.50 33.42 -21.80
#